data_AF-A0A931SRX5-F1
#
_entry.id   AF-A0A931SRX5-F1
#
_cell.length_a   1.000
_cell.length_b   1.000
_cell.length_c   1.000
_cell.angle_alpha   90.00
_cell.angle_beta   90.00
_cell.angle_gamma   90.00
#
_symmetry.space_group_name_H-M   'P 1'
#
loop_
_entity.id
_entity.type
_entity.pdbx_description
1 polymer ?
#
loop_
_entity_poly.entity_id
_entity_poly.type
_entity_poly.pdbx_seq_one_letter_code
_entity_poly.pdbx_strand_id
1 'polypeptide(L)' 'MGYDGPVGGGRHIRMVHPQKRKVVPLPAHRGKDVGIGLIRTILKEIEVSPDEWNEL' A
#
# COMPACT_ATOMS: atom_id res chain seq x y z
N MET A 1 -2.95 9.15 -5.77
CA MET A 1 -2.87 7.73 -6.18
C MET A 1 -4.22 7.04 -6.41
N GLY A 2 -5.37 7.59 -6.01
CA GLY A 2 -6.68 7.00 -6.36
C GLY A 2 -7.06 5.72 -5.60
N TYR A 3 -6.46 5.49 -4.43
CA TYR A 3 -6.79 4.38 -3.54
C TYR A 3 -7.76 4.84 -2.44
N ASP A 4 -8.80 4.04 -2.20
CA ASP A 4 -9.81 4.19 -1.14
C ASP A 4 -9.59 3.14 -0.04
N GLY A 5 -10.02 3.43 1.19
CA GLY A 5 -9.89 2.55 2.34
C GLY A 5 -9.45 3.30 3.61
N PRO A 6 -9.01 2.58 4.66
CA PRO A 6 -8.81 1.14 4.71
C PRO A 6 -10.15 0.37 4.69
N VAL A 7 -10.21 -0.68 3.89
CA VAL A 7 -11.34 -1.62 3.85
C VAL A 7 -10.97 -2.86 4.69
N GLY A 8 -11.83 -3.23 5.63
CA GLY A 8 -11.65 -4.42 6.47
C GLY A 8 -12.04 -4.18 7.94
N GLY A 9 -11.90 -5.21 8.77
CA GLY A 9 -12.16 -5.17 10.21
C GLY A 9 -11.36 -6.26 10.92
N GLY A 10 -10.28 -5.89 11.59
CA GLY A 10 -9.37 -6.82 12.28
C GLY A 10 -7.91 -6.68 11.85
N ARG A 11 -7.19 -7.80 11.73
CA ARG A 11 -5.71 -7.85 11.51
C ARG A 11 -5.27 -7.66 10.05
N HIS A 12 -6.20 -7.73 9.09
CA HIS A 12 -5.92 -7.58 7.67
C HIS A 12 -6.77 -6.45 7.10
N ILE A 13 -6.14 -5.30 6.90
CA ILE A 13 -6.73 -4.12 6.27
C ILE A 13 -6.04 -3.87 4.93
N ARG A 14 -6.75 -3.23 3.99
CA ARG A 14 -6.27 -3.02 2.63
C ARG A 14 -6.76 -1.70 2.05
N MET A 15 -6.04 -1.20 1.06
CA MET A 15 -6.42 -0.08 0.21
C MET A 15 -6.89 -0.63 -1.15
N VAL A 16 -7.86 0.03 -1.79
CA VAL A 16 -8.46 -0.39 -3.06
C VAL A 16 -8.43 0.75 -4.06
N HIS A 17 -7.91 0.54 -5.26
CA HIS A 17 -8.03 1.51 -6.35
C HIS A 17 -9.20 1.10 -7.26
N PRO A 18 -10.37 1.77 -7.21
CA PRO A 18 -11.57 1.30 -7.89
C PRO A 18 -11.46 1.33 -9.42
N GLN A 19 -10.77 2.32 -9.99
CA GLN A 19 -10.60 2.43 -11.45
C GLN A 19 -9.59 1.41 -11.99
N LYS A 20 -8.45 1.23 -11.31
CA LYS A 20 -7.39 0.29 -11.74
C LYS A 20 -7.63 -1.15 -11.27
N ARG A 21 -8.68 -1.41 -10.47
CA ARG A 21 -8.98 -2.72 -9.85
C ARG A 21 -7.81 -3.31 -9.06
N LYS A 22 -7.02 -2.46 -8.42
CA LYS A 22 -5.87 -2.88 -7.60
C LYS A 22 -6.25 -2.93 -6.13
N VAL A 23 -5.69 -3.89 -5.40
CA VAL A 23 -5.83 -4.01 -3.95
C VAL A 23 -4.45 -4.15 -3.36
N VAL A 24 -4.13 -3.32 -2.37
CA VAL A 24 -2.82 -3.31 -1.71
C VAL A 24 -3.04 -3.60 -0.23
N PRO A 25 -2.34 -4.59 0.36
CA PRO A 25 -2.43 -4.83 1.79
C PRO A 25 -1.82 -3.65 2.54
N LEU A 26 -2.51 -3.15 3.57
CA LEU A 26 -1.93 -2.20 4.50
C LEU A 26 -1.32 -2.98 5.66
N PRO A 27 0.02 -3.03 5.80
CA PRO A 27 0.65 -3.76 6.88
C PRO A 27 0.23 -3.21 8.26
N ALA A 28 -0.56 -3.99 9.00
CA ALA A 28 -1.03 -3.63 10.33
C ALA A 28 0.02 -4.01 11.40
N HIS A 29 1.18 -3.34 11.41
CA HIS A 29 2.29 -3.65 12.32
C HIS A 29 2.32 -2.83 13.61
N ARG A 30 1.19 -2.26 14.07
CA ARG A 30 1.07 -1.49 15.33
C ARG A 30 2.21 -0.47 15.54
N GLY A 31 2.59 0.26 14.49
CA GLY A 31 3.65 1.28 14.56
C GLY A 31 5.09 0.77 14.48
N LYS A 32 5.31 -0.49 14.12
CA LYS A 32 6.65 -1.01 13.77
C LYS A 32 7.00 -0.71 12.32
N ASP A 33 8.31 -0.67 12.07
CA ASP A 33 8.85 -0.49 10.72
C ASP A 33 8.39 -1.57 9.76
N VAL A 34 8.24 -1.17 8.50
CA VAL A 34 7.92 -2.05 7.38
C VAL A 34 9.23 -2.41 6.69
N GLY A 35 9.47 -3.71 6.46
CA GLY A 35 10.66 -4.16 5.76
C GLY A 35 10.72 -3.63 4.32
N ILE A 36 11.93 -3.25 3.87
CA ILE A 36 12.15 -2.67 2.53
C ILE A 36 11.66 -3.55 1.37
N GLY A 37 11.67 -4.88 1.54
CA GLY A 37 11.13 -5.81 0.54
C GLY A 37 9.64 -5.64 0.32
N LEU A 38 8.86 -5.47 1.40
CA LEU A 38 7.41 -5.24 1.31
C LEU A 38 7.11 -3.87 0.70
N ILE A 39 7.86 -2.83 1.09
CA ILE A 39 7.75 -1.49 0.49
C ILE A 39 7.95 -1.58 -1.03
N ARG A 40 9.02 -2.24 -1.49
CA ARG A 40 9.30 -2.42 -2.93
C ARG A 40 8.19 -3.18 -3.66
N THR A 41 7.64 -4.22 -3.04
CA THR A 41 6.51 -4.97 -3.63
C THR A 41 5.29 -4.08 -3.79
N ILE A 42 4.94 -3.30 -2.76
CA ILE A 42 3.80 -2.39 -2.80
C ILE A 42 4.00 -1.33 -3.88
N LEU A 43 5.16 -0.66 -3.91
CA LEU A 43 5.49 0.36 -4.92
C LEU A 43 5.37 -0.20 -6.34
N LYS A 44 5.87 -1.41 -6.57
CA LYS A 44 5.71 -2.12 -7.86
C LYS A 44 4.25 -2.40 -8.19
N GLU A 45 3.45 -2.88 -7.23
CA GLU A 45 2.03 -3.15 -7.43
C GLU A 45 1.24 -1.89 -7.79
N ILE A 46 1.57 -0.76 -7.18
CA ILE A 46 0.91 0.52 -7.45
C ILE A 46 1.50 1.28 -8.66
N GLU A 47 2.54 0.73 -9.29
CA GLU A 47 3.28 1.33 -10.41
C GLU A 47 3.87 2.70 -10.08
N VAL A 48 4.39 2.86 -8.86
CA VAL A 48 5.10 4.06 -8.40
C VAL A 48 6.58 3.75 -8.26
N SER A 49 7.44 4.62 -8.77
CA SER A 49 8.89 4.46 -8.60
C SER A 49 9.32 4.87 -7.18
N PRO A 50 10.45 4.34 -6.65
CA PRO A 50 10.98 4.81 -5.38
C PRO A 50 11.28 6.31 -5.36
N ASP A 51 11.74 6.88 -6.48
CA ASP A 51 12.05 8.31 -6.59
C ASP A 51 10.77 9.15 -6.54
N GLU A 52 9.74 8.77 -7.31
CA GLU A 52 8.41 9.40 -7.26
C GLU A 52 7.82 9.34 -5.85
N TRP A 53 7.99 8.21 -5.15
CA TRP A 53 7.57 8.07 -3.76
C TRP A 53 8.30 9.02 -2.81
N ASN A 54 9.60 9.23 -2.99
CA ASN A 54 10.41 10.09 -2.13
C ASN A 54 10.18 11.59 -2.37
N GLU A 55 9.51 11.95 -3.46
CA GLU A 55 9.14 13.33 -3.81
C GLU A 55 7.72 13.71 -3.35
N LEU A 56 6.95 12.77 -2.79
CA LEU A 56 5.60 12.98 -2.23
C LEU A 56 5.62 13.45 -0.77
#